data_AF-A0A942FT44-F1
#
_entry.id   AF-A0A942FT44-F1
#
_cell.length_a   1.000
_cell.length_b   1.000
_cell.length_c   1.000
_cell.angle_alpha   90.00
_cell.angle_beta   90.00
_cell.angle_gamma   90.00
#
_symmetry.space_group_name_H-M   'P 1'
#
loop_
_entity.id
_entity.type
_entity.pdbx_description
1 polymer ?
#
loop_
_entity_poly.entity_id
_entity_poly.type
_entity_poly.pdbx_seq_one_letter_code
_entity_poly.pdbx_strand_id
1 'polypeptide(L)' 'MPQFKVELTFQGKSSPDADPSLTVEVEADDDVEALRSANAELKIRHPEFNFSSVWCWHIERLDSPRS' A
#
# COMPACT_ATOMS: atom_id res chain seq x y z
N MET A 1 10.32 7.10 -13.24
CA MET A 1 9.97 7.55 -11.88
C MET A 1 10.52 6.54 -10.90
N PRO A 2 10.88 6.91 -9.66
CA PRO A 2 11.26 5.91 -8.67
C PRO A 2 10.07 5.00 -8.33
N GLN A 3 10.37 3.75 -8.01
CA GLN A 3 9.38 2.80 -7.54
C GLN A 3 9.44 2.75 -6.01
N PHE A 4 8.28 2.56 -5.38
CA PHE A 4 8.13 2.47 -3.94
C PHE A 4 7.38 1.21 -3.58
N LYS A 5 7.81 0.57 -2.49
CA LYS A 5 7.09 -0.49 -1.81
C LYS A 5 6.45 0.11 -0.56
N VAL A 6 5.12 0.12 -0.53
CA VAL A 6 4.32 0.69 0.55
C VAL A 6 3.59 -0.43 1.26
N GLU A 7 3.84 -0.60 2.55
CA GLU A 7 3.14 -1.55 3.40
C GLU A 7 2.03 -0.83 4.15
N LEU A 8 0.79 -1.16 3.78
CA LEU A 8 -0.42 -0.62 4.37
C LEU A 8 -1.01 -1.64 5.31
N THR A 9 -1.27 -1.22 6.54
CA THR A 9 -2.06 -2.01 7.49
C THR A 9 -3.43 -1.39 7.62
N PHE A 10 -4.45 -2.24 7.77
CA PHE A 10 -5.82 -1.79 7.85
C PHE A 10 -6.61 -2.58 8.89
N GLN A 11 -7.59 -1.89 9.46
CA GLN A 11 -8.62 -2.51 10.28
C GLN A 11 -9.87 -2.65 9.41
N GLY A 12 -10.28 -3.88 9.14
CA GLY A 12 -11.49 -4.19 8.37
C GLY A 12 -12.32 -5.28 9.02
N LYS A 13 -13.61 -5.32 8.68
CA LYS A 13 -14.51 -6.46 8.99
C LYS A 13 -14.33 -7.59 7.97
N SER A 14 -13.10 -7.88 7.57
CA SER A 14 -12.79 -9.03 6.71
C SER A 14 -12.49 -10.23 7.61
N SER A 15 -12.65 -11.45 7.06
CA SER A 15 -12.53 -12.73 7.77
C SER A 15 -11.46 -12.73 8.87
N PRO A 16 -11.68 -13.42 10.02
CA PRO A 16 -10.74 -13.44 11.14
C PRO A 16 -9.33 -13.94 10.80
N ASP A 17 -9.16 -14.60 9.65
CA ASP A 17 -7.89 -15.11 9.12
C ASP A 17 -7.27 -14.23 8.00
N ALA A 18 -7.89 -13.10 7.64
CA ALA A 18 -7.32 -12.19 6.65
C ALA A 18 -6.15 -11.41 7.26
N ASP A 19 -4.99 -11.46 6.61
CA ASP A 19 -3.84 -10.65 6.99
C ASP A 19 -4.24 -9.16 6.95
N PRO A 20 -4.13 -8.41 8.07
CA PRO A 20 -4.51 -7.01 8.12
C PRO A 20 -3.46 -6.10 7.44
N SER A 21 -2.45 -6.68 6.79
CA SER A 21 -1.41 -5.95 6.07
C SER A 21 -1.40 -6.32 4.58
N LEU A 22 -1.17 -5.32 3.74
CA LEU A 22 -0.98 -5.48 2.31
C LEU A 22 0.19 -4.62 1.86
N THR A 23 1.07 -5.23 1.07
CA THR A 23 2.16 -4.53 0.40
C THR A 23 1.73 -4.15 -1.02
N VAL A 24 1.92 -2.89 -1.39
CA VAL A 24 1.65 -2.36 -2.73
C VAL A 24 2.92 -1.73 -3.28
N GLU A 25 3.26 -2.06 -4.53
CA GLU A 25 4.34 -1.39 -5.25
C GLU A 25 3.78 -0.36 -6.21
N VAL A 26 4.25 0.89 -6.13
CA VAL A 26 3.77 2.03 -6.92
C VAL A 26 4.92 2.84 -7.50
N GLU A 27 4.72 3.45 -8.66
CA GLU A 27 5.61 4.50 -9.16
C GLU A 27 5.10 5.87 -8.67
N ALA A 28 5.99 6.70 -8.13
CA ALA A 28 5.67 8.02 -7.61
C ALA A 28 6.91 8.92 -7.64
N ASP A 29 6.76 10.24 -7.53
CA ASP A 29 7.90 11.16 -7.46
C ASP A 29 8.49 11.25 -6.03
N ASP A 30 7.66 11.07 -5.00
CA ASP A 30 8.03 11.11 -3.59
C ASP A 30 7.20 10.15 -2.70
N ASP A 31 7.59 10.04 -1.42
CA ASP A 31 6.96 9.16 -0.43
C ASP A 31 5.47 9.52 -0.18
N VAL A 32 5.10 10.80 -0.30
CA VAL A 32 3.72 11.27 -0.05
C VAL A 32 2.82 10.85 -1.20
N GLU A 33 3.30 11.00 -2.43
CA GLU A 33 2.60 10.52 -3.61
C GLU A 33 2.53 8.99 -3.64
N ALA A 34 3.62 8.30 -3.27
CA ALA A 34 3.62 6.84 -3.13
C ALA A 34 2.53 6.36 -2.17
N LEU A 35 2.41 6.99 -1.00
CA LEU A 35 1.36 6.66 -0.03
C LEU A 35 -0.06 6.88 -0.58
N ARG A 36 -0.28 7.98 -1.31
CA ARG A 36 -1.59 8.27 -1.93
C ARG A 36 -1.95 7.24 -3.00
N SER A 37 -0.99 6.92 -3.87
CA SER A 37 -1.16 5.91 -4.92
C SER A 37 -1.45 4.54 -4.33
N ALA A 38 -0.67 4.12 -3.31
CA ALA A 38 -0.87 2.83 -2.65
C ALA A 38 -2.24 2.72 -1.98
N ASN A 39 -2.73 3.78 -1.31
CA ASN A 39 -4.05 3.79 -0.68
C ASN A 39 -5.19 3.75 -1.70
N ALA A 40 -5.04 4.44 -2.84
CA ALA A 40 -6.01 4.36 -3.94
C ALA A 40 -6.05 2.94 -4.52
N GLU A 41 -4.89 2.34 -4.76
CA GLU A 41 -4.77 1.02 -5.33
C GLU A 41 -5.30 -0.08 -4.41
N LEU A 42 -5.08 0.03 -3.09
CA LEU A 42 -5.65 -0.85 -2.08
C LEU A 42 -7.18 -0.96 -2.22
N LYS A 43 -7.86 0.18 -2.39
CA LYS A 43 -9.34 0.23 -2.54
C LYS A 43 -9.83 -0.31 -3.88
N ILE A 44 -9.01 -0.19 -4.94
CA ILE A 44 -9.34 -0.69 -6.28
C ILE A 44 -9.15 -2.20 -6.35
N ARG A 45 -8.08 -2.74 -5.75
CA ARG A 45 -7.77 -4.18 -5.78
C ARG A 45 -8.64 -5.00 -4.83
N HIS A 46 -9.09 -4.40 -3.73
CA HIS A 46 -9.89 -5.06 -2.70
C HIS A 46 -11.19 -4.31 -2.40
N PRO A 47 -12.08 -4.10 -3.38
CA PRO A 47 -13.35 -3.42 -3.17
C PRO A 47 -14.28 -4.18 -2.20
N GLU A 48 -14.05 -5.48 -2.00
CA GLU A 48 -14.75 -6.33 -1.05
C GLU A 48 -14.39 -6.04 0.42
N PHE A 49 -13.24 -5.39 0.66
CA PHE A 49 -12.82 -5.05 2.01
C PHE A 49 -13.41 -3.73 2.47
N ASN A 50 -14.04 -3.74 3.64
CA ASN A 50 -14.48 -2.53 4.30
C ASN A 50 -13.35 -1.96 5.16
N PHE A 51 -12.51 -1.13 4.54
CA PHE A 51 -11.39 -0.45 5.18
C PHE A 51 -11.87 0.66 6.12
N SER A 52 -12.03 0.35 7.41
CA SER A 52 -12.47 1.33 8.42
C SER A 52 -11.36 2.27 8.86
N SER A 53 -10.11 1.80 8.85
CA SER A 53 -8.90 2.57 9.10
C SER A 53 -7.77 1.97 8.30
N VAL A 54 -6.96 2.82 7.67
CA VAL A 54 -5.77 2.43 6.90
C VAL A 54 -4.62 3.31 7.37
N TRP A 55 -3.50 2.70 7.70
CA TRP A 55 -2.28 3.40 8.07
C TRP A 55 -1.09 2.80 7.34
N CYS A 56 -0.05 3.60 7.19
CA CYS A 56 1.20 3.16 6.61
C CYS A 56 2.09 2.62 7.71
N TRP A 57 2.54 1.37 7.58
CA TRP A 57 3.56 0.80 8.46
C TRP A 57 4.96 1.13 7.95
N HIS A 58 5.18 1.01 6.64
CA HIS A 58 6.50 1.16 6.04
C HIS A 58 6.41 1.68 4.60
N ILE A 59 7.34 2.56 4.23
CA ILE A 59 7.58 2.97 2.84
C ILE A 59 9.07 2.77 2.56
N GLU A 60 9.36 2.01 1.51
CA GLU A 60 10.70 1.78 1.01
C GLU A 60 10.78 2.27 -0.44
N ARG A 61 11.76 3.11 -0.74
CA ARG A 61 12.10 3.42 -2.13
C ARG A 61 12.89 2.25 -2.71
N LEU A 62 12.36 1.65 -3.76
CA LEU A 62 13.03 0.61 -4.52
C LEU A 62 13.96 1.28 -5.55
N ASP A 63 15.26 1.30 -5.26
CA ASP A 63 16.23 1.65 -6.29
C ASP A 63 16.22 0.55 -7.35
N SER A 64 15.90 0.89 -8.60
CA SER A 64 16.13 -0.01 -9.72
C SER A 64 17.60 -0.47 -9.66
N PRO A 65 17.89 -1.78 -9.83
CA PRO A 65 19.28 -2.22 -9.87
C PRO A 65 20.00 -1.40 -10.93
N ARG A 66 21.05 -0.67 -10.54
CA ARG A 66 21.99 -0.05 -11.47
C ARG A 66 22.55 -1.16 -12.35
N SER A 67 21.98 -1.35 -13.54
CA SER A 67 22.58 -2.06 -14.66
C SER A 67 23.15 -1.05 -15.64
#